data_AF-A0A0A8WBK7-F1
#
_entry.id   AF-A0A0A8WBK7-F1
#
_cell.length_a   1.000
_cell.length_b   1.000
_cell.length_c   1.000
_cell.angle_alpha   90.00
_cell.angle_beta   90.00
_cell.angle_gamma   90.00
#
_symmetry.space_group_name_H-M   'P 1'
#
loop_
_entity.id
_entity.type
_entity.pdbx_description
1 polymer ?
#
loop_
_entity_poly.entity_id
_entity_poly.type
_entity_poly.pdbx_seq_one_letter_code
_entity_poly.pdbx_strand_id
1 'polypeptide(L)'
;MKKLDEKSLSLKIAYIFESLLAMVVLLVVFLGTIDVLRVIWNSYIIEYQTPVLYAQFNDLLGQILLLVIGVELVVMLSLHIPGALIEVLLYAIARKLLLLPKSEGMLDLLLGIIAIAGLFAIRKYLVTNDNSSMNVTSIHYEECEDNDCECHKRNLEKALNNENKE
;
A
#
# COMPACT_ATOMS: atom_id res chain seq x y z
N MET A 1 22.33 -18.47 27.74
CA MET A 1 21.80 -19.10 26.51
C MET A 1 20.25 -18.99 26.47
N LYS A 2 19.70 -17.77 26.50
CA LYS A 2 18.24 -17.49 26.52
C LYS A 2 17.77 -16.45 25.48
N LYS A 3 18.68 -15.84 24.71
CA LYS A 3 18.35 -14.74 23.76
C LYS A 3 17.87 -15.17 22.37
N LEU A 4 17.84 -16.47 22.08
CA LEU A 4 17.48 -17.00 20.75
C LEU A 4 15.97 -17.24 20.59
N ASP A 5 15.23 -17.43 21.68
CA ASP A 5 13.77 -17.69 21.68
C ASP A 5 12.93 -16.40 21.61
N GLU A 6 13.46 -15.27 22.08
CA GLU A 6 12.73 -13.99 22.15
C GLU A 6 12.55 -13.32 20.77
N LYS A 7 13.49 -13.53 19.84
CA LYS A 7 13.47 -12.91 18.50
C LYS A 7 12.41 -13.51 17.57
N SER A 8 12.13 -14.81 17.68
CA SER A 8 11.11 -15.48 16.86
C SER A 8 9.69 -15.13 17.31
N LEU A 9 9.48 -14.85 18.60
CA LEU A 9 8.21 -14.39 19.14
C LEU A 9 7.83 -12.99 18.63
N SER A 10 8.77 -12.03 18.66
CA SER A 10 8.50 -10.67 18.16
C SER A 10 8.12 -10.65 16.68
N LEU A 11 8.77 -11.48 15.86
CA LEU A 11 8.44 -11.61 14.43
C LEU A 11 7.09 -12.28 14.22
N LYS A 12 6.76 -13.33 14.99
CA LYS A 12 5.43 -13.97 14.94
C LYS A 12 4.31 -13.01 15.32
N ILE A 13 4.51 -12.22 16.38
CA ILE A 13 3.57 -11.20 16.81
C ILE A 13 3.41 -10.14 15.70
N ALA A 14 4.52 -9.64 15.16
CA ALA A 14 4.49 -8.64 14.09
C ALA A 14 3.70 -9.14 12.88
N TYR A 15 3.92 -10.39 12.44
CA TYR A 15 3.19 -10.99 11.33
C TYR A 15 1.68 -11.10 11.57
N ILE A 16 1.28 -11.49 12.78
CA ILE A 16 -0.15 -11.55 13.16
C ILE A 16 -0.77 -10.16 13.10
N PHE A 17 -0.07 -9.14 13.62
CA PHE A 17 -0.54 -7.76 13.57
C PHE A 17 -0.59 -7.20 12.15
N GLU A 18 0.39 -7.50 11.31
CA GLU A 18 0.42 -7.09 9.91
C GLU A 18 -0.80 -7.66 9.15
N SER A 19 -1.06 -8.96 9.29
CA SER A 19 -2.21 -9.62 8.69
C SER A 19 -3.54 -9.04 9.20
N LEU A 20 -3.64 -8.78 10.51
CA LEU A 20 -4.83 -8.17 11.11
C LEU A 20 -5.10 -6.76 10.57
N LEU A 21 -4.07 -5.91 10.50
CA LEU A 21 -4.18 -4.55 10.00
C LEU A 21 -4.56 -4.53 8.52
N ALA A 22 -3.93 -5.37 7.70
CA ALA A 22 -4.28 -5.52 6.30
C ALA A 22 -5.74 -5.93 6.12
N MET A 23 -6.23 -6.89 6.92
CA MET A 23 -7.63 -7.33 6.88
C MET A 23 -8.62 -6.20 7.21
N VAL A 24 -8.34 -5.42 8.25
CA VAL A 24 -9.22 -4.30 8.65
C VAL A 24 -9.28 -3.23 7.56
N VAL A 25 -8.14 -2.83 7.00
CA VAL A 25 -8.11 -1.81 5.95
C VAL A 25 -8.78 -2.31 4.68
N LEU A 26 -8.59 -3.58 4.29
CA LEU A 26 -9.30 -4.19 3.17
C LEU A 26 -10.82 -4.15 3.37
N LEU A 27 -11.31 -4.42 4.58
CA LEU A 27 -12.74 -4.35 4.87
C LEU A 27 -13.27 -2.92 4.71
N VAL A 28 -12.54 -1.92 5.19
CA VAL A 28 -12.91 -0.50 5.04
C VAL A 28 -12.94 -0.10 3.56
N VAL A 29 -11.93 -0.48 2.77
CA VAL A 29 -11.89 -0.25 1.32
C VAL A 29 -13.07 -0.94 0.62
N PHE A 30 -13.38 -2.17 1.01
CA PHE A 30 -14.52 -2.89 0.44
C PHE A 30 -15.85 -2.19 0.73
N LEU A 31 -16.09 -1.79 1.98
CA LEU A 31 -17.29 -1.02 2.35
C LEU A 31 -17.35 0.32 1.62
N GLY A 32 -16.21 1.03 1.51
CA GLY A 32 -16.12 2.28 0.76
C GLY A 32 -16.48 2.11 -0.71
N THR A 33 -16.11 0.98 -1.32
CA THR A 33 -16.41 0.70 -2.74
C THR A 33 -17.91 0.57 -2.94
N ILE A 34 -18.59 -0.14 -2.04
CA ILE A 34 -20.05 -0.28 -2.06
C ILE A 34 -20.73 1.07 -1.84
N ASP A 35 -20.21 1.91 -0.95
CA ASP A 35 -20.77 3.24 -0.69
C ASP A 35 -20.70 4.15 -1.91
N VAL A 36 -19.53 4.23 -2.56
CA VAL A 36 -19.35 5.01 -3.80
C VAL A 36 -20.28 4.52 -4.92
N LEU A 37 -20.40 3.20 -5.09
CA LEU A 37 -21.33 2.62 -6.07
C LEU A 37 -22.79 2.99 -5.78
N ARG A 38 -23.19 3.01 -4.50
CA ARG A 38 -24.53 3.45 -4.09
C ARG A 38 -24.77 4.91 -4.44
N VAL A 39 -23.81 5.80 -4.18
CA VAL A 39 -23.92 7.24 -4.52
C VAL A 39 -24.07 7.44 -6.03
N ILE A 40 -23.26 6.75 -6.83
CA ILE A 40 -23.35 6.81 -8.31
C ILE A 40 -24.71 6.29 -8.78
N TRP A 41 -25.17 5.17 -8.24
CA TRP A 41 -26.47 4.59 -8.61
C TRP A 41 -27.63 5.54 -8.31
N ASN A 42 -27.65 6.13 -7.11
CA ASN A 42 -28.72 7.02 -6.69
C ASN A 42 -28.73 8.33 -7.50
N SER A 43 -27.56 8.92 -7.74
CA SER A 43 -27.45 10.23 -8.38
C SER A 43 -27.57 10.19 -9.91
N TYR A 44 -27.15 9.10 -10.58
CA TYR A 44 -27.05 9.06 -12.05
C TYR A 44 -28.18 8.32 -12.75
N ILE A 45 -28.87 7.40 -12.06
CA ILE A 45 -29.93 6.57 -12.66
C ILE A 45 -31.34 7.08 -12.29
N ILE A 46 -31.51 7.69 -11.12
CA ILE A 46 -32.83 7.98 -10.55
C ILE A 46 -33.26 9.44 -10.77
N GLU A 47 -32.35 10.41 -10.75
CA GLU A 47 -32.67 11.85 -10.71
C GLU A 47 -32.04 12.62 -11.90
N TYR A 48 -32.62 12.50 -13.09
CA TYR A 48 -32.12 13.13 -14.34
C TYR A 48 -32.50 14.63 -14.50
N GLN A 49 -32.51 15.42 -13.42
CA GLN A 49 -33.10 16.77 -13.44
C GLN A 49 -32.10 17.94 -13.51
N THR A 50 -30.78 17.71 -13.42
CA THR A 50 -29.80 18.82 -13.48
C THR A 50 -28.53 18.47 -14.28
N PRO A 51 -27.94 19.42 -15.02
CA PRO A 51 -26.62 19.22 -15.64
C PRO A 51 -25.60 18.85 -14.56
N VAL A 52 -24.76 17.85 -14.84
CA VAL A 52 -23.71 17.35 -13.94
C VAL A 52 -22.93 18.52 -13.34
N LEU A 53 -23.16 18.77 -12.05
CA LEU A 53 -22.49 19.85 -11.33
C LEU A 53 -21.04 19.43 -11.11
N TYR A 54 -20.08 20.24 -11.58
CA TYR A 54 -18.65 19.97 -11.43
C TYR A 54 -18.23 19.63 -9.99
N ALA A 55 -18.93 20.18 -9.00
CA ALA A 55 -18.72 19.87 -7.58
C ALA A 55 -19.01 18.40 -7.24
N GLN A 56 -20.13 17.85 -7.72
CA GLN A 56 -20.52 16.45 -7.46
C GLN A 56 -19.54 15.47 -8.11
N PHE A 57 -19.06 15.80 -9.32
CA PHE A 57 -18.03 15.01 -9.99
C PHE A 57 -16.70 15.06 -9.22
N ASN A 58 -16.29 16.24 -8.75
CA ASN A 58 -15.06 16.38 -7.96
C ASN A 58 -15.14 15.58 -6.65
N ASP A 59 -16.29 15.59 -5.97
CA ASP A 59 -16.50 14.84 -4.73
C ASP A 59 -16.48 13.33 -4.97
N LEU A 60 -17.13 12.85 -6.04
CA LEU A 60 -17.10 11.45 -6.45
C LEU A 60 -15.69 10.99 -6.79
N LEU A 61 -14.95 11.79 -7.57
CA LEU A 61 -13.54 11.54 -7.81
C LEU A 61 -12.84 11.46 -6.46
N GLY A 62 -12.98 12.46 -5.59
CA GLY A 62 -12.38 12.49 -4.26
C GLY A 62 -12.56 11.22 -3.43
N GLN A 63 -13.78 10.67 -3.43
CA GLN A 63 -14.07 9.42 -2.72
C GLN A 63 -13.36 8.20 -3.35
N ILE A 64 -13.47 8.03 -4.67
CA ILE A 64 -12.70 6.99 -5.40
C ILE A 64 -11.21 7.18 -5.16
N LEU A 65 -10.81 8.45 -5.06
CA LEU A 65 -9.43 8.86 -4.92
C LEU A 65 -8.84 8.52 -3.55
N LEU A 66 -9.67 8.54 -2.52
CA LEU A 66 -9.33 8.11 -1.19
C LEU A 66 -9.30 6.58 -1.07
N LEU A 67 -10.21 5.88 -1.77
CA LEU A 67 -10.30 4.42 -1.80
C LEU A 67 -9.05 3.75 -2.35
N VAL A 68 -8.55 4.23 -3.50
CA VAL A 68 -7.35 3.68 -4.12
C VAL A 68 -6.11 3.91 -3.25
N ILE A 69 -6.01 5.04 -2.54
CA ILE A 69 -4.94 5.24 -1.54
C ILE A 69 -5.03 4.18 -0.43
N GLY A 70 -6.25 3.86 0.02
CA GLY A 70 -6.46 2.77 0.99
C GLY A 70 -5.95 1.41 0.51
N VAL A 71 -6.17 1.07 -0.77
CA VAL A 71 -5.65 -0.16 -1.38
C VAL A 71 -4.12 -0.14 -1.43
N GLU A 72 -3.53 0.95 -1.92
CA GLU A 72 -2.08 1.09 -2.01
C GLU A 72 -1.42 0.99 -0.64
N LEU A 73 -2.02 1.57 0.40
CA LEU A 73 -1.55 1.45 1.78
C LEU A 73 -1.56 0.01 2.28
N VAL A 74 -2.56 -0.81 1.93
CA VAL A 74 -2.56 -2.25 2.28
C VAL A 74 -1.40 -2.97 1.63
N VAL A 75 -1.23 -2.79 0.31
CA VAL A 75 -0.14 -3.44 -0.44
C VAL A 75 1.20 -3.06 0.16
N MET A 76 1.36 -1.79 0.49
CA MET A 76 2.55 -1.21 1.08
C MET A 76 2.85 -1.70 2.50
N LEU A 77 1.82 -1.89 3.32
CA LEU A 77 1.94 -2.46 4.67
C LEU A 77 2.36 -3.94 4.62
N SER A 78 1.85 -4.69 3.63
CA SER A 78 2.18 -6.12 3.47
C SER A 78 3.55 -6.36 2.83
N LEU A 79 4.01 -5.47 1.94
CA LEU A 79 5.29 -5.68 1.24
C LEU A 79 6.50 -5.25 2.07
N HIS A 80 6.31 -4.43 3.13
CA HIS A 80 7.38 -3.96 4.03
C HIS A 80 8.60 -3.33 3.32
N ILE A 81 8.44 -2.84 2.07
CA ILE A 81 9.53 -2.24 1.29
C ILE A 81 9.50 -0.71 1.45
N PRO A 82 10.55 -0.10 2.05
CA PRO A 82 10.60 1.35 2.29
C PRO A 82 10.59 2.19 1.01
N GLY A 83 10.95 1.61 -0.14
CA GLY A 83 10.98 2.30 -1.44
C GLY A 83 9.61 2.48 -2.07
N ALA A 84 8.71 1.50 -1.91
CA ALA A 84 7.33 1.60 -2.39
C ALA A 84 6.57 2.72 -1.66
N LEU A 85 6.97 3.04 -0.42
CA LEU A 85 6.37 4.11 0.38
C LEU A 85 6.45 5.47 -0.30
N ILE A 86 7.60 5.77 -0.93
CA ILE A 86 7.85 7.07 -1.58
C ILE A 86 6.96 7.24 -2.80
N GLU A 87 6.74 6.18 -3.58
CA GLU A 87 5.91 6.20 -4.78
C GLU A 87 4.44 6.41 -4.44
N VAL A 88 3.93 5.63 -3.48
CA VAL A 88 2.55 5.75 -2.98
C VAL A 88 2.32 7.13 -2.34
N LEU A 89 3.28 7.65 -1.57
CA LEU A 89 3.17 8.98 -0.97
C LEU A 89 3.14 10.09 -2.03
N LEU A 90 3.94 9.97 -3.09
CA LEU A 90 3.91 10.90 -4.23
C LEU A 90 2.57 10.85 -4.96
N TYR A 91 2.02 9.65 -5.19
CA TYR A 91 0.70 9.48 -5.78
C TYR A 91 -0.41 10.11 -4.92
N ALA A 92 -0.37 9.89 -3.61
CA ALA A 92 -1.33 10.48 -2.67
C ALA A 92 -1.32 12.02 -2.70
N ILE A 93 -0.14 12.64 -2.75
CA ILE A 93 0.00 14.11 -2.81
C ILE A 93 -0.45 14.64 -4.18
N ALA A 94 0.00 14.04 -5.27
CA ALA A 94 -0.38 14.45 -6.63
C ALA A 94 -1.89 14.43 -6.82
N ARG A 95 -2.55 13.45 -6.23
CA ARG A 95 -4.00 13.30 -6.28
C ARG A 95 -4.75 14.32 -5.43
N LYS A 96 -4.26 14.56 -4.20
CA LYS A 96 -4.76 15.65 -3.35
C LYS A 96 -4.71 16.98 -4.08
N LEU A 97 -3.66 17.25 -4.86
CA LEU A 97 -3.50 18.46 -5.69
C LEU A 97 -4.55 18.62 -6.79
N LEU A 98 -5.05 17.53 -7.37
CA LEU A 98 -6.05 17.56 -8.46
C LEU A 98 -7.47 17.82 -7.97
N LEU A 99 -7.76 17.52 -6.70
CA LEU A 99 -9.09 17.60 -6.12
C LEU A 99 -9.41 18.94 -5.45
N LEU A 100 -8.44 19.88 -5.38
CA LEU A 100 -8.63 21.15 -4.67
C LEU A 100 -9.81 21.93 -5.28
N PRO A 101 -10.81 22.30 -4.46
CA PRO A 101 -11.80 23.28 -4.87
C PRO A 101 -11.10 24.58 -5.24
N LYS A 102 -11.52 25.24 -6.33
CA LYS A 102 -10.93 26.52 -6.79
C LYS A 102 -10.98 27.66 -5.76
N SER A 103 -11.65 27.48 -4.62
CA SER A 103 -11.73 28.48 -3.53
C SER A 103 -10.66 28.27 -2.44
N GLU A 104 -10.01 27.11 -2.37
CA GLU A 104 -8.93 26.88 -1.41
C GLU A 104 -7.62 27.37 -2.02
N GLY A 105 -6.87 28.13 -1.22
CA GLY A 105 -5.89 29.10 -1.68
C GLY A 105 -4.78 28.49 -2.54
N MET A 106 -4.27 29.30 -3.47
CA MET A 106 -3.08 29.01 -4.28
C MET A 106 -1.86 28.53 -3.47
N LEU A 107 -1.84 28.83 -2.16
CA LEU A 107 -0.85 28.37 -1.19
C LEU A 107 -0.83 26.86 -0.96
N ASP A 108 -1.99 26.18 -0.93
CA ASP A 108 -2.03 24.73 -0.70
C ASP A 108 -1.45 23.97 -1.90
N LEU A 109 -1.68 24.50 -3.10
CA LEU A 109 -1.08 23.99 -4.32
C LEU A 109 0.45 24.20 -4.31
N LEU A 110 0.92 25.38 -3.89
CA LEU A 110 2.34 25.69 -3.74
C LEU A 110 3.01 24.75 -2.72
N LEU A 111 2.37 24.53 -1.56
CA LEU A 111 2.85 23.63 -0.51
C LEU A 111 2.93 22.18 -1.01
N GLY A 112 1.95 21.72 -1.77
CA GLY A 112 2.00 20.38 -2.36
C GLY A 112 3.12 20.22 -3.40
N ILE A 113 3.39 21.24 -4.22
CA ILE A 113 4.53 21.23 -5.15
C ILE A 113 5.86 21.21 -4.39
N ILE A 114 6.00 22.01 -3.33
CA ILE A 114 7.18 22.01 -2.44
C ILE A 114 7.35 20.64 -1.78
N ALA A 115 6.27 19.99 -1.34
CA ALA A 115 6.30 18.67 -0.76
C ALA A 115 6.79 17.60 -1.77
N ILE A 116 6.31 17.63 -3.02
CA ILE A 116 6.79 16.73 -4.08
C ILE A 116 8.28 16.96 -4.35
N ALA A 117 8.73 18.21 -4.39
CA ALA A 117 10.15 18.53 -4.55
C ALA A 117 11.00 18.00 -3.38
N GLY A 118 10.49 18.11 -2.15
CA GLY A 118 11.12 17.53 -0.95
C GLY A 118 11.20 16.01 -1.00
N LEU A 119 10.13 15.32 -1.40
CA LEU A 119 10.12 13.87 -1.60
C LEU A 119 11.17 13.42 -2.62
N PHE A 120 11.31 14.16 -3.72
CA PHE A 120 12.29 13.86 -4.75
C PHE A 120 13.73 14.10 -4.24
N ALA A 121 13.94 15.13 -3.42
CA ALA A 121 15.22 15.40 -2.78
C ALA A 121 15.60 14.29 -1.78
N ILE A 122 14.66 13.83 -0.95
CA ILE A 122 14.86 12.71 -0.03
C ILE A 122 15.22 11.44 -0.80
N ARG A 123 14.45 11.11 -1.86
CA ARG A 123 14.76 9.96 -2.72
C ARG A 123 16.17 10.07 -3.31
N LYS A 124 16.53 11.24 -3.83
CA LYS A 124 17.84 11.44 -4.48
C LYS A 124 19.00 11.40 -3.49
N TYR A 125 18.85 11.93 -2.29
CA TYR A 125 19.96 12.12 -1.36
C TYR A 125 20.10 11.00 -0.32
N LEU A 126 18.97 10.45 0.15
CA LEU A 126 18.95 9.41 1.18
C LEU A 126 19.06 8.01 0.57
N VAL A 127 18.37 7.73 -0.53
CA VAL A 127 18.34 6.38 -1.14
C VAL A 127 19.57 6.12 -2.01
N THR A 128 20.25 7.16 -2.51
CA THR A 128 21.45 6.97 -3.35
C THR A 128 22.74 6.75 -2.56
N ASN A 129 22.74 7.04 -1.25
CA ASN A 129 23.93 6.95 -0.39
C ASN A 129 24.07 5.57 0.30
N ASP A 130 22.99 4.79 0.33
CA ASP A 130 23.04 3.38 0.69
C ASP A 130 23.25 2.56 -0.59
N ASN A 131 24.44 2.03 -0.72
CA ASN A 131 24.84 0.99 -1.67
C ASN A 131 24.18 -0.37 -1.39
N SER A 132 22.88 -0.38 -1.07
CA SER A 132 22.05 -1.56 -1.01
C SER A 132 20.98 -1.50 -2.09
N SER A 133 21.19 -2.30 -3.13
CA SER A 133 20.23 -2.80 -4.09
C SER A 133 18.75 -2.53 -3.77
N MET A 134 18.22 -1.42 -4.25
CA MET A 134 16.81 -1.31 -4.62
C MET A 134 16.76 -0.75 -6.03
N ASN A 135 17.04 -1.66 -6.96
CA ASN A 135 16.76 -1.51 -8.37
C ASN A 135 15.23 -1.48 -8.55
N VAL A 136 14.69 -0.28 -8.75
CA VAL A 136 13.38 -0.07 -9.36
C VAL A 136 13.47 -0.59 -10.80
N THR A 137 13.26 -1.90 -11.00
CA THR A 137 12.72 -2.57 -12.20
C THR A 137 12.43 -4.03 -11.85
N SER A 138 11.31 -4.29 -11.19
CA SER A 138 10.56 -5.53 -11.33
C SER A 138 9.16 -5.34 -10.76
N ILE A 139 8.31 -4.70 -11.56
CA ILE A 139 6.92 -5.14 -11.63
C ILE A 139 6.97 -6.53 -12.29
N HIS A 140 7.33 -7.52 -11.50
CA HIS A 140 6.85 -8.88 -11.65
C HIS A 140 6.36 -9.23 -10.26
N TYR A 141 5.10 -9.64 -10.15
CA TYR A 141 4.71 -10.50 -9.05
C TYR A 141 5.71 -11.67 -9.09
N GLU A 142 6.75 -11.64 -8.26
CA GLU A 142 7.25 -12.86 -7.66
C GLU A 142 6.06 -13.36 -6.84
N GLU A 143 5.26 -14.18 -7.50
CA GLU A 143 4.74 -15.40 -6.89
C GLU A 143 5.76 -15.84 -5.85
N CYS A 144 5.35 -15.96 -4.58
CA CYS A 144 6.23 -16.47 -3.55
C CYS A 144 6.70 -17.86 -3.98
N GLU A 145 7.82 -17.93 -4.70
CA GLU A 145 8.57 -19.14 -4.94
C GLU A 145 9.21 -19.48 -3.59
N ASP A 146 8.45 -20.27 -2.83
CA ASP A 146 8.91 -21.50 -2.17
C ASP A 146 10.11 -21.44 -1.24
N ASN A 147 10.60 -20.28 -0.82
CA ASN A 147 11.79 -20.25 0.04
C ASN A 147 11.54 -20.61 1.51
N ASP A 148 10.28 -20.72 1.93
CA ASP A 148 9.92 -21.37 3.21
C ASP A 148 9.61 -22.88 3.05
N CYS A 149 9.42 -23.38 1.82
CA CYS A 149 9.21 -24.80 1.57
C CYS A 149 10.54 -25.57 1.47
N GLU A 150 11.61 -24.91 1.02
CA GLU A 150 12.93 -25.55 0.83
C GLU A 150 13.69 -25.83 2.14
N CYS A 151 13.44 -25.05 3.20
CA CYS A 151 13.97 -25.36 4.53
C CYS A 151 13.25 -26.58 5.15
N HIS A 152 11.94 -26.67 4.98
CA HIS A 152 11.16 -27.78 5.51
C HIS A 152 11.46 -29.10 4.77
N LYS A 153 11.67 -29.06 3.45
CA LYS A 153 12.00 -30.23 2.63
C LYS A 153 13.38 -30.82 2.95
N ARG A 154 14.41 -29.97 3.13
CA ARG A 154 15.77 -30.41 3.52
C ARG A 154 15.83 -31.08 4.89
N ASN A 155 14.98 -30.66 5.82
CA ASN A 155 14.92 -31.28 7.15
C ASN A 155 14.20 -32.63 7.13
N LEU A 156 13.20 -32.79 6.25
CA LEU A 156 12.47 -34.06 6.10
C LEU A 156 13.30 -35.14 5.39
N GLU A 157 14.07 -34.79 4.36
CA GLU A 157 14.99 -35.73 3.69
C GLU A 157 16.10 -36.23 4.62
N LYS A 158 16.63 -35.37 5.50
CA LYS A 158 17.64 -35.77 6.50
C LYS A 158 17.08 -36.72 7.56
N ALA A 159 15.81 -36.58 7.92
CA ALA A 159 15.15 -37.49 8.85
C ALA A 159 14.95 -38.89 8.22
N LEU A 160 14.49 -38.95 6.97
CA LEU A 160 14.25 -40.23 6.27
C LEU A 160 15.53 -41.01 5.93
N ASN A 161 16.64 -40.31 5.67
CA ASN A 161 17.91 -40.99 5.38
C ASN A 161 18.63 -41.51 6.64
N ASN A 162 18.28 -41.00 7.83
CA ASN A 162 18.84 -41.49 9.09
C ASN A 162 18.08 -42.72 9.61
N GLU A 163 16.79 -42.88 9.31
CA GLU A 163 16.04 -44.08 9.72
C GLU A 163 16.33 -45.32 8.85
N ASN A 164 16.84 -45.16 7.62
CA ASN A 164 17.18 -46.29 6.75
C ASN A 164 18.63 -46.82 6.94
N LYS A 165 19.31 -46.39 8.01
CA LYS A 165 20.71 -46.76 8.30
C LYS A 165 20.92 -47.44 9.66
N GLU A 166 19.85 -47.77 10.37
CA GLU A 166 19.87 -48.74 11.48
C GLU A 166 19.46 -50.14 11.01
#